data_AF-A0A382VZD5-F1
#
_entry.id   AF-A0A382VZD5-F1
#
_cell.length_a   1.000
_cell.length_b   1.000
_cell.length_c   1.000
_cell.angle_alpha   90.00
_cell.angle_beta   90.00
_cell.angle_gamma   90.00
#
_symmetry.space_group_name_H-M   'P 1'
#
loop_
_entity.id
_entity.type
_entity.pdbx_description
1 polymer ?
#
loop_
_entity_poly.entity_id
_entity_poly.type
_entity_poly.pdbx_seq_one_letter_code
_entity_poly.pdbx_strand_id
1 'polypeptide(L)'
;MDIQTAINNVINHIDLNREDMHSVMQTIMQGNATSAQIGGLLIALRIKGETVDEITAAAEVMRKLVAKVDVDKTNLVDTCGTGGDSLNTFNISTTSAFVVAASGARVAKHGNRSVSSKSGSADVLEAAGINIELDEEQVAS
;
A
#
# COMPACT_ATOMS: atom_id res chain seq x y z
N MET A 1 -2.40 -19.04 12.01
CA MET A 1 -1.28 -18.90 12.97
C MET A 1 -1.39 -17.59 13.76
N ASP A 2 -0.97 -17.57 15.03
CA ASP A 2 -0.87 -16.34 15.83
C ASP A 2 0.42 -15.54 15.55
N ILE A 3 0.43 -14.24 15.87
CA ILE A 3 1.54 -13.35 15.53
C ILE A 3 2.84 -13.66 16.29
N GLN A 4 2.77 -14.22 17.50
CA GLN A 4 3.96 -14.59 18.27
C GLN A 4 4.69 -15.76 17.63
N THR A 5 3.94 -16.80 17.22
CA THR A 5 4.47 -17.93 16.45
C THR A 5 5.05 -17.47 15.12
N ALA A 6 4.38 -16.56 14.42
CA ALA A 6 4.86 -16.00 13.16
C ALA A 6 6.19 -15.25 13.33
N ILE A 7 6.31 -14.39 14.35
CA ILE A 7 7.58 -13.70 14.67
C ILE A 7 8.69 -14.72 14.93
N ASN A 8 8.42 -15.76 15.73
CA ASN A 8 9.42 -16.79 16.01
C ASN A 8 9.88 -17.52 14.73
N ASN A 9 8.95 -17.89 13.84
CA ASN A 9 9.30 -18.53 12.57
C ASN A 9 10.18 -17.62 11.71
N VAL A 10 9.78 -16.36 11.54
CA VAL A 10 10.50 -15.41 10.68
C VAL A 10 11.89 -15.12 11.23
N ILE A 11 12.08 -14.99 12.55
CA ILE A 11 13.40 -14.83 13.18
C ILE A 11 14.30 -16.04 12.90
N ASN A 12 13.74 -17.24 12.80
CA ASN A 12 14.46 -18.46 12.46
C ASN A 12 14.60 -18.69 10.95
N HIS A 13 14.36 -17.67 10.12
CA HIS A 13 14.39 -17.74 8.65
C HIS A 13 13.44 -18.79 8.06
N ILE A 14 12.31 -19.04 8.73
CA ILE A 14 11.24 -19.91 8.23
C ILE A 14 10.18 -19.02 7.58
N ASP A 15 9.94 -19.25 6.30
CA ASP A 15 8.92 -18.52 5.55
C ASP A 15 7.51 -18.87 6.04
N LEU A 16 6.64 -17.86 6.08
CA LEU A 16 5.23 -18.06 6.34
C LEU A 16 4.54 -18.44 5.03
N ASN A 17 3.77 -19.53 5.04
CA ASN A 17 2.91 -19.83 3.91
C ASN A 17 1.77 -18.80 3.81
N ARG A 18 1.04 -18.86 2.69
CA ARG A 18 -0.07 -17.94 2.40
C ARG A 18 -1.11 -17.89 3.53
N GLU A 19 -1.54 -19.03 4.07
CA GLU A 19 -2.59 -19.10 5.11
C GLU A 19 -2.14 -18.48 6.44
N ASP A 20 -0.89 -18.74 6.83
CA ASP A 20 -0.30 -18.19 8.04
C ASP A 20 -0.17 -16.67 7.94
N MET A 21 0.37 -16.18 6.83
CA MET A 21 0.50 -14.74 6.61
C MET A 21 -0.87 -14.04 6.52
N HIS A 22 -1.88 -14.69 5.92
CA HIS A 22 -3.27 -14.19 5.94
C HIS A 22 -3.78 -14.01 7.38
N SER A 23 -3.62 -15.03 8.23
CA SER A 23 -4.07 -15.00 9.63
C SER A 23 -3.42 -13.87 10.42
N VAL A 24 -2.10 -13.71 10.25
CA VAL A 24 -1.31 -12.68 10.93
C VAL A 24 -1.74 -11.29 10.46
N MET A 25 -1.88 -11.09 9.15
CA MET A 25 -2.29 -9.80 8.59
C MET A 25 -3.73 -9.43 8.96
N GLN A 26 -4.65 -10.40 9.08
CA GLN A 26 -6.00 -10.13 9.59
C GLN A 26 -5.96 -9.64 11.05
N THR A 27 -5.13 -10.26 11.89
CA THR A 27 -4.96 -9.84 13.29
C THR A 27 -4.44 -8.42 13.37
N ILE A 28 -3.44 -8.06 12.55
CA ILE A 28 -2.90 -6.69 12.48
C ILE A 28 -3.98 -5.70 12.02
N MET A 29 -4.64 -5.97 10.89
CA MET A 29 -5.57 -5.03 10.26
C MET A 29 -6.88 -4.86 11.05
N GLN A 30 -7.24 -5.82 11.91
CA GLN A 30 -8.37 -5.71 12.83
C GLN A 30 -8.02 -4.98 14.15
N GLY A 31 -6.77 -4.54 14.32
CA GLY A 31 -6.32 -3.86 15.54
C GLY A 31 -6.06 -4.80 16.72
N ASN A 32 -5.95 -6.10 16.48
CA ASN A 32 -5.76 -7.12 17.50
C ASN A 32 -4.27 -7.43 17.78
N ALA A 33 -3.35 -6.64 17.22
CA ALA A 33 -1.91 -6.73 17.47
C ALA A 33 -1.40 -5.46 18.14
N THR A 34 -0.52 -5.63 19.14
CA THR A 34 0.18 -4.53 19.79
C THR A 34 1.24 -3.92 18.87
N SER A 35 1.60 -2.66 19.10
CA SER A 35 2.68 -1.99 18.35
C SER A 35 4.01 -2.75 18.43
N ALA A 36 4.31 -3.40 19.56
CA ALA A 36 5.51 -4.21 19.73
C ALA A 36 5.50 -5.46 18.84
N GLN A 37 4.36 -6.15 18.72
CA GLN A 37 4.22 -7.30 17.83
C GLN A 37 4.31 -6.89 16.36
N ILE A 38 3.65 -5.79 15.97
CA ILE A 38 3.71 -5.27 14.59
C ILE A 38 5.16 -4.90 14.25
N GLY A 39 5.83 -4.10 15.11
CA GLY A 39 7.22 -3.71 14.89
C GLY A 39 8.17 -4.91 14.84
N GLY A 40 7.99 -5.89 15.74
CA GLY A 40 8.79 -7.11 15.78
C GLY A 40 8.66 -7.93 14.49
N LEU A 41 7.43 -8.13 14.00
CA LEU A 41 7.18 -8.85 12.75
C LEU A 41 7.80 -8.12 11.55
N LEU A 42 7.59 -6.81 11.43
CA LEU A 42 8.08 -6.02 10.29
C LEU A 42 9.61 -6.03 10.21
N ILE A 43 10.31 -5.88 11.34
CA ILE A 43 11.77 -5.96 11.38
C ILE A 43 12.26 -7.37 11.09
N ALA A 44 11.63 -8.40 11.65
CA ALA A 44 12.00 -9.79 11.39
C ALA A 44 11.84 -10.15 9.91
N LEU A 45 10.73 -9.74 9.28
CA LEU A 45 10.47 -9.94 7.85
C LEU A 45 11.54 -9.26 6.99
N ARG A 46 11.91 -8.02 7.32
CA ARG A 46 12.96 -7.30 6.61
C ARG A 46 14.33 -7.96 6.74
N ILE A 47 14.67 -8.49 7.92
CA ILE A 47 15.95 -9.18 8.17
C ILE A 47 15.98 -10.52 7.42
N LYS A 48 14.89 -11.30 7.47
CA LYS A 48 14.76 -12.58 6.75
C LYS A 48 14.80 -12.38 5.23
N GLY A 49 14.15 -11.32 4.76
CA GLY A 49 13.73 -11.14 3.37
C GLY A 49 12.31 -11.67 3.18
N GLU A 50 11.42 -10.83 2.65
CA GLU A 50 10.03 -11.17 2.38
C GLU A 50 9.91 -12.05 1.12
N THR A 51 9.06 -13.08 1.17
CA THR A 51 8.76 -13.92 -0.01
C THR A 51 7.59 -13.36 -0.82
N VAL A 52 7.45 -13.85 -2.06
CA VAL A 52 6.31 -13.51 -2.91
C VAL A 52 4.99 -13.95 -2.26
N ASP A 53 4.94 -15.11 -1.63
CA ASP A 53 3.73 -15.60 -0.98
C ASP A 53 3.34 -14.74 0.23
N GLU A 54 4.32 -14.31 1.03
CA GLU A 54 4.11 -13.42 2.17
C GLU A 54 3.56 -12.04 1.73
N ILE A 55 4.20 -11.42 0.74
CA ILE A 55 3.77 -10.12 0.20
C ILE A 55 2.38 -10.24 -0.44
N THR A 56 2.13 -11.30 -1.20
CA THR A 56 0.85 -11.52 -1.88
C THR A 56 -0.28 -11.70 -0.86
N ALA A 57 -0.08 -12.53 0.16
CA ALA A 57 -1.07 -12.74 1.21
C ALA A 57 -1.40 -11.44 1.97
N ALA A 58 -0.38 -10.65 2.30
CA ALA A 58 -0.58 -9.35 2.94
C ALA A 58 -1.40 -8.40 2.06
N ALA A 59 -1.06 -8.29 0.76
CA ALA A 59 -1.79 -7.47 -0.20
C ALA A 59 -3.25 -7.93 -0.37
N GLU A 60 -3.51 -9.24 -0.38
CA GLU A 60 -4.86 -9.79 -0.46
C GLU A 60 -5.72 -9.44 0.76
N VAL A 61 -5.16 -9.49 1.98
CA VAL A 61 -5.87 -9.05 3.19
C VAL A 61 -6.21 -7.57 3.10
N MET A 62 -5.24 -6.73 2.76
CA MET A 62 -5.46 -5.28 2.61
C MET A 62 -6.54 -4.99 1.55
N ARG A 63 -6.52 -5.66 0.40
CA ARG A 63 -7.54 -5.54 -0.66
C ARG A 63 -8.93 -6.03 -0.26
N LYS A 64 -9.03 -6.98 0.68
CA LYS A 64 -10.34 -7.42 1.21
C LYS A 64 -10.97 -6.39 2.13
N LEU A 65 -10.14 -5.60 2.82
CA LEU A 65 -10.58 -4.64 3.85
C LEU A 65 -10.70 -3.20 3.33
N VAL A 66 -10.14 -2.91 2.15
CA VAL A 66 -10.22 -1.57 1.55
C VAL A 66 -11.65 -1.22 1.16
N ALA A 67 -11.99 0.06 1.29
CA ALA A 67 -13.14 0.66 0.63
C ALA A 67 -13.08 0.43 -0.88
N LYS A 68 -14.18 -0.05 -1.46
CA LYS A 68 -14.23 -0.38 -2.89
C LYS A 68 -14.87 0.76 -3.67
N VAL A 69 -14.18 1.16 -4.74
CA VAL A 69 -14.69 2.11 -5.74
C VAL A 69 -15.05 1.32 -6.99
N ASP A 70 -16.31 1.41 -7.44
CA ASP A 70 -16.75 0.77 -8.68
C ASP A 70 -16.72 1.75 -9.84
N VAL A 71 -15.85 1.48 -10.81
CA VAL A 71 -15.59 2.35 -11.97
C VAL A 71 -15.42 1.50 -13.22
N ASP A 72 -15.64 2.11 -14.38
CA ASP A 72 -15.24 1.52 -15.65
C ASP A 72 -13.71 1.31 -15.67
N LYS A 73 -13.32 0.05 -15.84
CA LYS A 73 -11.92 -0.41 -15.86
C LYS A 73 -11.30 -0.34 -17.26
N THR A 74 -12.08 0.03 -18.27
CA THR A 74 -11.60 0.15 -19.64
C THR A 74 -10.53 1.24 -19.72
N ASN A 75 -9.31 0.85 -20.11
CA ASN A 75 -8.12 1.72 -20.15
C ASN A 75 -7.82 2.42 -18.81
N LEU A 76 -8.17 1.78 -17.68
CA LEU A 76 -7.87 2.27 -16.35
C LEU A 76 -6.44 1.89 -15.95
N VAL A 77 -5.66 2.87 -15.54
CA VAL A 77 -4.28 2.66 -15.10
C VAL A 77 -4.03 3.32 -13.74
N ASP A 78 -3.09 2.75 -13.00
CA ASP A 78 -2.51 3.34 -11.80
C ASP A 78 -1.05 3.71 -12.10
N THR A 79 -0.60 4.81 -11.52
CA THR A 79 0.77 5.32 -11.63
C THR A 79 1.47 5.33 -10.28
N CYS A 80 0.90 4.72 -9.22
CA CYS A 80 1.52 4.73 -7.91
C CYS A 80 2.90 4.06 -7.93
N GLY A 81 3.77 4.52 -7.04
CA GLY A 81 5.07 3.92 -6.79
C GLY A 81 5.20 3.63 -5.30
N THR A 82 6.06 2.69 -4.93
CA THR A 82 6.32 2.33 -3.53
C THR A 82 7.02 3.46 -2.77
N GLY A 83 7.70 4.37 -3.49
CA GLY A 83 8.59 5.37 -2.90
C GLY A 83 9.83 4.75 -2.25
N GLY A 84 10.60 5.56 -1.51
CA GLY A 84 11.74 5.09 -0.72
C GLY A 84 13.04 4.85 -1.48
N ASP A 85 13.13 5.25 -2.75
CA ASP A 85 14.36 5.15 -3.55
C ASP A 85 15.47 6.14 -3.12
N SER A 86 15.16 7.08 -2.22
CA SER A 86 16.05 8.14 -1.73
C SER A 86 16.62 9.05 -2.84
N LEU A 87 16.07 8.99 -4.05
CA LEU A 87 16.56 9.76 -5.21
C LEU A 87 16.09 11.22 -5.18
N ASN A 88 15.22 11.60 -4.24
CA ASN A 88 14.68 12.96 -4.08
C ASN A 88 14.16 13.56 -5.39
N THR A 89 13.57 12.74 -6.25
CA THR A 89 12.94 13.21 -7.48
C THR A 89 11.73 14.07 -7.16
N PHE A 90 11.32 14.92 -8.10
CA PHE A 90 9.99 15.54 -8.02
C PHE A 90 8.90 14.46 -8.15
N ASN A 91 7.63 14.84 -7.99
CA ASN A 91 6.47 13.93 -8.05
C ASN A 91 6.18 13.41 -9.47
N ILE A 92 7.16 12.72 -10.06
CA ILE A 92 7.13 12.16 -11.42
C ILE A 92 5.86 11.33 -11.62
N SER A 93 5.53 10.46 -10.66
CA SER A 93 4.37 9.58 -10.77
C SER A 93 3.03 10.35 -10.81
N THR A 94 2.93 11.47 -10.09
CA THR A 94 1.77 12.36 -10.12
C THR A 94 1.73 13.18 -11.40
N THR A 95 2.88 13.67 -11.88
CA THR A 95 2.97 14.36 -13.17
C THR A 95 2.57 13.42 -14.32
N SER A 96 3.04 12.18 -14.31
CA SER A 96 2.68 11.16 -15.30
C SER A 96 1.18 10.88 -15.30
N ALA A 97 0.51 10.88 -14.14
CA ALA A 97 -0.94 10.71 -14.06
C ALA A 97 -1.69 11.76 -14.90
N PHE A 98 -1.29 13.03 -14.81
CA PHE A 98 -1.91 14.10 -15.61
C PHE A 98 -1.64 13.95 -17.11
N VAL A 99 -0.42 13.59 -17.50
CA VAL A 99 -0.05 13.40 -18.92
C VAL A 99 -0.85 12.23 -19.52
N VAL A 100 -0.95 11.13 -18.79
CA VAL A 100 -1.71 9.94 -19.21
C VAL A 100 -3.21 10.24 -19.31
N ALA A 101 -3.77 10.95 -18.33
CA ALA A 101 -5.16 11.39 -18.37
C ALA A 101 -5.44 12.33 -19.55
N ALA A 102 -4.56 13.30 -19.81
CA ALA A 102 -4.66 14.21 -20.95
C ALA A 102 -4.54 13.49 -22.31
N SER A 103 -3.92 12.30 -22.32
CA SER A 103 -3.81 11.44 -23.50
C SER A 103 -5.02 10.53 -23.71
N GLY A 104 -6.06 10.64 -22.88
CA GLY A 104 -7.34 9.93 -23.03
C GLY A 104 -7.49 8.63 -22.23
N ALA A 105 -6.51 8.27 -21.40
CA ALA A 105 -6.65 7.14 -20.47
C ALA A 105 -7.37 7.57 -19.18
N ARG A 106 -7.96 6.60 -18.48
CA ARG A 106 -8.53 6.83 -17.14
C ARG A 106 -7.45 6.53 -16.10
N VAL A 107 -7.23 7.42 -15.15
CA VAL A 107 -6.19 7.24 -14.11
C VAL A 107 -6.82 7.14 -12.74
N ALA A 108 -6.74 5.96 -12.11
CA ALA A 108 -7.04 5.78 -10.69
C ALA A 108 -5.71 5.73 -9.94
N LYS A 109 -5.29 6.88 -9.40
CA LYS A 109 -4.02 6.98 -8.69
C LYS A 109 -4.21 6.75 -7.20
N HIS A 110 -3.62 5.68 -6.67
CA HIS A 110 -3.44 5.57 -5.23
C HIS A 110 -2.24 6.44 -4.80
N GLY A 111 -2.39 7.13 -3.68
CA GLY A 111 -1.38 8.05 -3.16
C GLY A 111 -1.53 8.31 -1.68
N ASN A 112 -0.48 8.88 -1.08
CA ASN A 112 -0.49 9.31 0.31
C ASN A 112 0.33 10.60 0.45
N ARG A 113 0.28 11.21 1.64
CA ARG A 113 1.15 12.32 2.05
C ARG A 113 2.58 11.86 2.21
N SER A 114 3.53 12.79 2.12
CA SER A 114 4.93 12.44 2.36
C SER A 114 5.16 11.94 3.79
N VAL A 115 5.98 10.89 3.91
CA VAL A 115 6.55 10.45 5.19
C VAL A 115 8.07 10.71 5.25
N SER A 116 8.77 10.67 4.11
CA SER A 116 10.24 10.77 4.04
C SER A 116 10.79 11.65 2.90
N SER A 117 9.96 12.04 1.92
CA SER A 117 10.36 12.94 0.82
C SER A 117 9.94 14.39 1.10
N LYS A 118 10.34 15.33 0.24
CA LYS A 118 9.88 16.73 0.34
C LYS A 118 8.39 16.90 0.09
N SER A 119 7.76 16.02 -0.70
CA SER A 119 6.32 16.02 -0.97
C SER A 119 5.86 14.68 -1.55
N GLY A 120 4.73 14.18 -1.06
CA GLY A 120 4.02 13.03 -1.60
C GLY A 120 3.02 13.44 -2.67
N SER A 121 2.34 12.46 -3.25
CA SER A 121 1.35 12.72 -4.29
C SER A 121 0.16 13.53 -3.77
N ALA A 122 -0.30 13.24 -2.56
CA ALA A 122 -1.40 13.98 -1.92
C ALA A 122 -1.05 15.47 -1.73
N ASP A 123 0.18 15.76 -1.27
CA ASP A 123 0.64 17.12 -1.01
C ASP A 123 0.66 17.96 -2.31
N VAL A 124 1.04 17.34 -3.43
CA VAL A 124 1.02 17.99 -4.76
C VAL A 124 -0.39 18.26 -5.25
N LEU A 125 -1.31 17.31 -5.08
CA LEU A 125 -2.69 17.45 -5.53
C LEU A 125 -3.40 18.57 -4.75
N GLU A 126 -3.22 18.63 -3.44
CA GLU A 126 -3.80 19.70 -2.62
C GLU A 126 -3.20 21.07 -2.95
N ALA A 127 -1.88 21.16 -3.15
CA ALA A 127 -1.25 22.40 -3.57
C ALA A 127 -1.76 22.87 -4.95
N ALA A 128 -2.22 21.95 -5.80
CA ALA A 128 -2.88 22.24 -7.07
C ALA A 128 -4.38 22.57 -6.91
N GLY A 129 -4.92 22.57 -5.69
CA GLY A 129 -6.32 22.88 -5.38
C GLY A 129 -7.29 21.71 -5.57
N ILE A 130 -6.81 20.48 -5.65
CA ILE A 130 -7.64 19.28 -5.80
C ILE A 130 -8.08 18.81 -4.41
N ASN A 131 -9.38 18.57 -4.23
CA ASN A 131 -9.87 17.91 -3.02
C ASN A 131 -9.51 16.41 -3.08
N ILE A 132 -8.74 15.94 -2.11
CA ILE A 132 -8.32 14.53 -2.00
C ILE A 132 -9.14 13.75 -0.96
N GLU A 133 -9.93 14.44 -0.14
CA GLU A 133 -10.84 13.84 0.84
C GLU A 133 -12.19 13.59 0.14
N LEU A 134 -12.19 12.61 -0.75
CA LEU A 134 -13.36 12.16 -1.51
C LEU A 134 -13.81 10.79 -1.00
N ASP A 135 -15.12 10.59 -0.92
CA ASP A 135 -15.71 9.27 -0.67
C ASP A 135 -15.71 8.39 -1.94
N GLU A 136 -16.10 7.13 -1.81
CA GLU A 136 -16.04 6.15 -2.90
C GLU A 136 -16.94 6.53 -4.08
N GLU A 137 -18.08 7.18 -3.83
CA GLU A 137 -19.01 7.61 -4.87
C GLU A 137 -18.43 8.79 -5.66
N GLN A 138 -17.83 9.75 -4.97
CA GLN A 138 -17.16 10.91 -5.55
C GLN A 138 -15.90 10.54 -6.34
N VAL A 139 -15.16 9.51 -5.92
CA VAL A 139 -14.02 9.00 -6.70
C VAL A 139 -14.49 8.28 -7.97
N ALA A 140 -15.69 7.70 -7.96
CA ALA A 140 -16.22 6.94 -9.09
C ALA A 140 -16.80 7.82 -10.22
N SER A 141 -17.26 9.03 -9.88
CA SER A 141 -17.91 9.99 -10.81
C SER A 141 -16.95 10.64 -11.80
#